data_AF-A0A960V711-F1
#
_entry.id   AF-A0A960V711-F1
#
_cell.length_a   1.000
_cell.length_b   1.000
_cell.length_c   1.000
_cell.angle_alpha   90.00
_cell.angle_beta   90.00
_cell.angle_gamma   90.00
#
_symmetry.space_group_name_H-M   'P 1'
#
loop_
_entity.id
_entity.type
_entity.pdbx_description
1 polymer ?
#
loop_
_entity_poly.entity_id
_entity_poly.type
_entity_poly.pdbx_seq_one_letter_code
_entity_poly.pdbx_strand_id
1 'polypeptide(L)'
;MRYGKLEKGLYFEWEIEVNAPLSEVWDFASNTDRLNAAIGSGTNEYTEIPNPKGGSFLYGKTVNGGIVSEFREFPYEWLENKYVGVYREYSRGPVKKMLFDNIFTETENGFKIKFIMQFETSSFIFNPIIKFEVYKNSIPNFRETFKHLEKFAKRIESKPLPVFGFVPSSGDNQRRSELINKFNIIKTEDSIREKIAIYILDTPDNDLLKIKPYAVAHQICENKRRVLEFFLRATKEGFFDLNWDILCPSCRGPKSSSRHLNELEDSVHCPTCNIDYSGEFDKSVELTFVPTEKLRKVEGGIYCFGGPGRTPHIRVQWRVKGKGNEKVKYFVQKGTYRIFSLQKKEIINIECDPNFPEVKEINYPNTEDLIRCATGEIEFNFENSDEEECLIRIERTTWMDDIVTAYEVTAMQEFRDLFSSEV
;
A
#
# COMPACT_ATOMS: atom_id res chain seq x y z
N MET A 1 -21.93 -14.93 -11.31
CA MET A 1 -20.88 -15.76 -10.69
C MET A 1 -20.74 -17.03 -11.51
N ARG A 2 -19.52 -17.38 -11.90
CA ARG A 2 -19.21 -18.59 -12.63
C ARG A 2 -18.27 -19.46 -11.78
N TYR A 3 -18.53 -20.76 -11.78
CA TYR A 3 -17.67 -21.76 -11.15
C TYR A 3 -17.37 -22.83 -12.17
N GLY A 4 -16.09 -23.18 -12.27
CA GLY A 4 -15.60 -24.22 -13.15
C GLY A 4 -14.66 -25.16 -12.41
N LYS A 5 -14.60 -26.42 -12.86
CA LYS A 5 -13.46 -27.29 -12.59
C LYS A 5 -12.51 -27.14 -13.77
N LEU A 6 -11.27 -26.77 -13.50
CA LEU A 6 -10.17 -26.89 -14.45
C LEU A 6 -9.71 -28.35 -14.46
N GLU A 7 -9.08 -28.79 -15.54
CA GLU A 7 -8.54 -30.15 -15.67
C GLU A 7 -7.64 -30.54 -14.47
N LYS A 8 -6.99 -29.54 -13.84
CA LYS A 8 -6.21 -29.69 -12.61
C LYS A 8 -6.53 -28.64 -11.53
N GLY A 9 -7.78 -28.19 -11.38
CA GLY A 9 -8.07 -27.15 -10.38
C GLY A 9 -9.50 -26.66 -10.24
N LEU A 10 -9.67 -25.59 -9.46
CA LEU A 10 -10.91 -24.86 -9.23
C LEU A 10 -10.80 -23.46 -9.81
N TYR A 11 -11.89 -23.00 -10.43
CA TYR A 11 -12.01 -21.66 -10.99
C TYR A 11 -13.24 -20.97 -10.39
N PHE A 12 -13.05 -19.75 -9.89
CA PHE A 12 -14.10 -18.91 -9.34
C PHE A 12 -14.05 -17.54 -10.01
N GLU A 13 -15.21 -17.05 -10.46
CA GLU A 13 -15.37 -15.71 -10.99
C GLU A 13 -16.63 -15.06 -10.41
N TRP A 14 -16.48 -13.88 -9.83
CA TRP A 14 -17.61 -13.04 -9.43
C TRP A 14 -17.27 -11.57 -9.62
N GLU A 15 -18.31 -10.76 -9.56
CA GLU A 15 -18.21 -9.33 -9.82
C GLU A 15 -18.95 -8.56 -8.72
N ILE A 16 -18.45 -7.36 -8.45
CA ILE A 16 -19.04 -6.41 -7.52
C ILE A 16 -19.10 -5.06 -8.24
N GLU A 17 -20.24 -4.39 -8.14
CA GLU A 17 -20.41 -3.03 -8.65
C GLU A 17 -20.33 -2.07 -7.47
N VAL A 18 -19.66 -0.93 -7.67
CA VAL A 18 -19.38 0.08 -6.66
C VAL A 18 -19.74 1.43 -7.25
N ASN A 19 -20.66 2.13 -6.59
CA ASN A 19 -21.10 3.46 -6.99
C ASN A 19 -20.20 4.54 -6.36
N ALA A 20 -18.98 4.66 -6.90
CA ALA A 20 -17.96 5.64 -6.54
C ALA A 20 -16.94 5.78 -7.68
N PRO A 21 -16.34 6.97 -7.92
CA PRO A 21 -15.27 7.12 -8.91
C PRO A 21 -14.05 6.26 -8.56
N LEU A 22 -13.61 5.38 -9.47
CA LEU A 22 -12.49 4.47 -9.20
C LEU A 22 -11.19 5.24 -8.88
N SER A 23 -10.95 6.35 -9.58
CA SER A 23 -9.78 7.21 -9.36
C SER A 23 -9.69 7.78 -7.94
N GLU A 24 -10.83 7.96 -7.25
CA GLU A 24 -10.87 8.48 -5.88
C GLU A 24 -10.69 7.38 -4.83
N VAL A 25 -11.03 6.12 -5.16
CA VAL A 25 -10.97 5.00 -4.23
C VAL A 25 -9.93 3.95 -4.57
N TRP A 26 -9.12 4.16 -5.62
CA TRP A 26 -8.12 3.20 -6.09
C TRP A 26 -7.17 2.73 -4.99
N ASP A 27 -6.63 3.66 -4.21
CA ASP A 27 -5.68 3.34 -3.12
C ASP A 27 -6.31 2.45 -2.04
N PHE A 28 -7.65 2.42 -1.94
CA PHE A 28 -8.38 1.52 -1.06
C PHE A 28 -8.74 0.22 -1.77
N ALA A 29 -9.29 0.32 -2.98
CA ALA A 29 -9.79 -0.81 -3.77
C ALA A 29 -8.66 -1.75 -4.26
N SER A 30 -7.43 -1.23 -4.35
CA SER A 30 -6.24 -1.99 -4.75
C SER A 30 -5.38 -2.46 -3.56
N ASN A 31 -5.62 -1.95 -2.35
CA ASN A 31 -4.81 -2.28 -1.17
C ASN A 31 -5.13 -3.70 -0.66
N THR A 32 -4.42 -4.67 -1.22
CA THR A 32 -4.59 -6.10 -0.91
C THR A 32 -4.30 -6.43 0.55
N ASP A 33 -3.45 -5.68 1.26
CA ASP A 33 -3.21 -5.92 2.68
C ASP A 33 -4.46 -5.57 3.51
N ARG A 34 -5.03 -4.38 3.29
CA ARG A 34 -6.28 -3.96 3.93
C ARG A 34 -7.45 -4.85 3.54
N LEU A 35 -7.57 -5.20 2.26
CA LEU A 35 -8.62 -6.10 1.79
C LEU A 35 -8.50 -7.48 2.45
N ASN A 36 -7.30 -8.06 2.50
CA ASN A 36 -7.08 -9.35 3.13
C ASN A 36 -7.40 -9.31 4.64
N ALA A 37 -7.01 -8.24 5.33
CA ALA A 37 -7.36 -8.02 6.73
C ALA A 37 -8.88 -7.91 6.93
N ALA A 38 -9.56 -7.10 6.10
CA ALA A 38 -11.00 -6.86 6.19
C ALA A 38 -11.83 -8.12 5.92
N ILE A 39 -11.36 -9.02 5.06
CA ILE A 39 -12.03 -10.30 4.80
C ILE A 39 -11.69 -11.40 5.81
N GLY A 40 -10.91 -11.09 6.85
CA GLY A 40 -10.54 -12.02 7.92
C GLY A 40 -9.46 -13.03 7.53
N SER A 41 -8.59 -12.69 6.58
CA SER A 41 -7.45 -13.55 6.23
C SER A 41 -6.46 -13.63 7.40
N GLY A 42 -5.76 -14.75 7.53
CA GLY A 42 -4.63 -14.85 8.45
C GLY A 42 -3.46 -13.95 8.05
N THR A 43 -2.66 -13.57 9.04
CA THR A 43 -1.37 -12.92 8.80
C THR A 43 -0.36 -13.93 8.24
N ASN A 44 0.69 -13.41 7.62
CA ASN A 44 1.76 -14.20 7.04
C ASN A 44 3.11 -13.77 7.62
N GLU A 45 3.98 -14.74 7.85
CA GLU A 45 5.41 -14.53 8.04
C GLU A 45 6.07 -14.51 6.66
N TYR A 46 6.92 -13.53 6.39
CA TYR A 46 7.65 -13.44 5.12
C TYR A 46 9.15 -13.62 5.33
N THR A 47 9.78 -14.31 4.39
CA THR A 47 11.23 -14.42 4.25
C THR A 47 11.60 -13.90 2.86
N GLU A 48 12.56 -13.00 2.82
CA GLU A 48 13.08 -12.38 1.60
C GLU A 48 14.45 -12.98 1.30
N ILE A 49 14.60 -13.56 0.11
CA ILE A 49 15.90 -14.08 -0.36
C ILE A 49 16.41 -13.15 -1.46
N PRO A 50 17.56 -12.48 -1.27
CA PRO A 50 18.12 -11.58 -2.28
C PRO A 50 18.23 -12.25 -3.66
N ASN A 51 17.75 -11.57 -4.70
CA ASN A 51 18.00 -11.95 -6.07
C ASN A 51 19.28 -11.24 -6.54
N PRO A 52 20.34 -11.96 -6.95
CA PRO A 52 21.58 -11.35 -7.42
C PRO A 52 21.41 -10.36 -8.57
N LYS A 53 20.33 -10.48 -9.35
CA LYS A 53 20.04 -9.52 -10.43
C LYS A 53 19.35 -8.24 -9.94
N GLY A 54 18.67 -8.28 -8.79
CA GLY A 54 17.97 -7.15 -8.19
C GLY A 54 16.60 -7.54 -7.64
N GLY A 55 16.17 -6.89 -6.56
CA GLY A 55 14.99 -7.30 -5.79
C GLY A 55 15.22 -8.58 -4.98
N SER A 56 14.14 -9.18 -4.48
CA SER A 56 14.17 -10.43 -3.73
C SER A 56 13.11 -11.43 -4.20
N PHE A 57 13.37 -12.70 -3.91
CA PHE A 57 12.36 -13.75 -3.94
C PHE A 57 11.63 -13.76 -2.60
N LEU A 58 10.31 -13.71 -2.65
CA LEU A 58 9.47 -13.62 -1.47
C LEU A 58 8.84 -14.98 -1.15
N TYR A 59 9.03 -15.44 0.07
CA TYR A 59 8.43 -16.67 0.59
C TYR A 59 7.54 -16.35 1.78
N GLY A 60 6.29 -16.79 1.72
CA GLY A 60 5.30 -16.61 2.77
C GLY A 60 5.00 -17.91 3.51
N LYS A 61 4.73 -17.79 4.80
CA LYS A 61 4.22 -18.87 5.65
C LYS A 61 3.01 -18.37 6.42
N THR A 62 1.95 -19.18 6.45
CA THR A 62 0.73 -18.84 7.19
C THR A 62 0.12 -20.09 7.81
N VAL A 63 -0.64 -19.89 8.90
CA VAL A 63 -1.38 -20.93 9.59
C VAL A 63 -2.85 -20.55 9.63
N ASN A 64 -3.66 -21.20 8.81
CA ASN A 64 -5.10 -20.96 8.74
C ASN A 64 -5.85 -22.21 9.20
N GLY A 65 -6.66 -22.10 10.26
CA GLY A 65 -7.40 -23.24 10.81
C GLY A 65 -6.53 -24.42 11.23
N GLY A 66 -5.31 -24.17 11.71
CA GLY A 66 -4.32 -25.19 12.07
C GLY A 66 -3.56 -25.80 10.88
N ILE A 67 -3.86 -25.38 9.65
CA ILE A 67 -3.17 -25.86 8.44
C ILE A 67 -2.04 -24.89 8.11
N VAL A 68 -0.80 -25.41 8.15
CA VAL A 68 0.39 -24.68 7.71
C VAL A 68 0.44 -24.68 6.18
N SER A 69 0.57 -23.49 5.60
CA SER A 69 0.84 -23.30 4.18
C SER A 69 2.13 -22.50 4.01
N GLU A 70 2.98 -22.95 3.10
CA GLU A 70 4.24 -22.28 2.73
C GLU A 70 4.24 -22.10 1.22
N PHE A 71 4.59 -20.90 0.77
CA PHE A 71 4.51 -20.53 -0.64
C PHE A 71 5.60 -19.55 -1.06
N ARG A 72 5.97 -19.61 -2.33
CA ARG A 72 6.64 -18.52 -3.02
C ARG A 72 5.59 -17.57 -3.56
N GLU A 73 5.72 -16.29 -3.24
CA GLU A 73 4.92 -15.21 -3.82
C GLU A 73 5.72 -14.57 -4.95
N PHE A 74 5.15 -14.59 -6.15
CA PHE A 74 5.73 -13.88 -7.27
C PHE A 74 5.36 -12.40 -7.19
N PRO A 75 6.16 -11.50 -7.78
CA PRO A 75 5.84 -10.08 -7.80
C PRO A 75 4.41 -9.85 -8.31
N TYR A 76 3.67 -9.01 -7.59
CA TYR A 76 2.36 -8.57 -8.03
C TYR A 76 2.47 -7.85 -9.38
N GLU A 77 1.45 -7.98 -10.20
CA GLU A 77 1.27 -7.19 -11.42
C GLU A 77 0.12 -6.22 -11.17
N TRP A 78 0.28 -4.96 -11.58
CA TRP A 78 -0.84 -4.02 -11.57
C TRP A 78 -0.68 -2.92 -12.60
N LEU A 79 -1.84 -2.41 -12.99
CA LEU A 79 -2.02 -1.24 -13.81
C LEU A 79 -3.05 -0.38 -13.10
N GLU A 80 -2.64 0.79 -12.62
CA GLU A 80 -3.50 1.70 -11.86
C GLU A 80 -4.85 1.91 -12.56
N ASN A 81 -5.92 1.84 -11.77
CA ASN A 81 -7.32 1.93 -12.21
C ASN A 81 -7.80 0.84 -13.18
N LYS A 82 -7.00 -0.21 -13.45
CA LYS A 82 -7.39 -1.26 -14.42
C LYS A 82 -7.22 -2.67 -13.89
N TYR A 83 -6.14 -2.98 -13.17
CA TYR A 83 -5.79 -4.36 -12.84
C TYR A 83 -4.90 -4.50 -11.62
N VAL A 84 -5.12 -5.55 -10.82
CA VAL A 84 -4.19 -6.05 -9.78
C VAL A 84 -4.20 -7.58 -9.82
N GLY A 85 -3.03 -8.21 -9.88
CA GLY A 85 -2.90 -9.66 -9.93
C GLY A 85 -1.71 -10.20 -9.13
N VAL A 86 -1.83 -11.43 -8.67
CA VAL A 86 -0.75 -12.18 -8.01
C VAL A 86 -0.80 -13.65 -8.34
N TYR A 87 0.38 -14.25 -8.39
CA TYR A 87 0.58 -15.68 -8.53
C TYR A 87 1.41 -16.23 -7.36
N ARG A 88 0.99 -17.37 -6.81
CA ARG A 88 1.68 -18.07 -5.73
C ARG A 88 1.86 -19.55 -6.04
N GLU A 89 3.04 -20.07 -5.70
CA GLU A 89 3.36 -21.51 -5.76
C GLU A 89 3.62 -22.04 -4.36
N TYR A 90 2.88 -23.08 -3.98
CA TYR A 90 2.89 -23.61 -2.63
C TYR A 90 3.81 -24.83 -2.56
N SER A 91 4.81 -24.76 -1.69
CA SER A 91 5.65 -25.89 -1.32
C SER A 91 4.97 -26.80 -0.29
N ARG A 92 4.03 -26.25 0.49
CA ARG A 92 3.28 -26.95 1.53
C ARG A 92 1.85 -26.44 1.62
N GLY A 93 0.90 -27.35 1.83
CA GLY A 93 -0.50 -27.03 2.11
C GLY A 93 -1.51 -27.71 1.17
N PRO A 94 -2.79 -27.31 1.24
CA PRO A 94 -3.88 -27.88 0.43
C PRO A 94 -3.87 -27.38 -1.02
N VAL A 95 -3.17 -26.28 -1.28
CA VAL A 95 -3.00 -25.64 -2.58
C VAL A 95 -1.60 -25.95 -3.11
N LYS A 96 -1.45 -26.10 -4.43
CA LYS A 96 -0.19 -26.16 -5.16
C LYS A 96 0.09 -24.84 -5.88
N LYS A 97 -0.93 -24.25 -6.51
CA LYS A 97 -0.84 -22.97 -7.19
C LYS A 97 -2.09 -22.14 -6.94
N MET A 98 -1.90 -20.84 -6.79
CA MET A 98 -2.97 -19.85 -6.72
C MET A 98 -2.71 -18.74 -7.72
N LEU A 99 -3.74 -18.34 -8.44
CA LEU A 99 -3.78 -17.09 -9.17
C LEU A 99 -5.00 -16.29 -8.68
N PHE A 100 -4.78 -14.99 -8.47
CA PHE A 100 -5.80 -14.05 -8.04
C PHE A 100 -5.70 -12.79 -8.90
N ASP A 101 -6.77 -12.48 -9.65
CA ASP A 101 -6.86 -11.28 -10.48
C ASP A 101 -8.07 -10.44 -10.09
N ASN A 102 -7.85 -9.13 -10.02
CA ASN A 102 -8.86 -8.10 -9.91
C ASN A 102 -8.81 -7.24 -11.17
N ILE A 103 -9.88 -7.27 -11.95
CA ILE A 103 -10.04 -6.45 -13.15
C ILE A 103 -11.06 -5.37 -12.87
N PHE A 104 -10.67 -4.12 -13.08
CA PHE A 104 -11.50 -2.95 -12.85
C PHE A 104 -12.02 -2.40 -14.18
N THR A 105 -13.29 -2.02 -14.21
CA THR A 105 -13.92 -1.45 -15.41
C THR A 105 -14.81 -0.30 -14.97
N GLU A 106 -14.54 0.90 -15.48
CA GLU A 106 -15.36 2.08 -15.22
C GLU A 106 -16.79 1.87 -15.75
N THR A 107 -17.76 2.43 -15.03
CA THR A 107 -19.17 2.47 -15.40
C THR A 107 -19.68 3.90 -15.30
N GLU A 108 -20.88 4.19 -15.81
CA GLU A 108 -21.47 5.54 -15.75
C GLU A 108 -21.55 6.12 -14.33
N ASN A 109 -21.71 5.26 -13.31
CA ASN A 109 -21.90 5.67 -11.92
C ASN A 109 -20.74 5.24 -11.00
N GLY A 110 -19.63 4.74 -11.54
CA GLY A 110 -18.51 4.29 -10.72
C GLY A 110 -17.66 3.23 -11.41
N PHE A 111 -17.56 2.05 -10.80
CA PHE A 111 -16.83 0.94 -11.41
C PHE A 111 -17.38 -0.43 -11.03
N LYS A 112 -16.97 -1.40 -11.83
CA LYS A 112 -17.16 -2.82 -11.59
C LYS A 112 -15.80 -3.47 -11.39
N ILE A 113 -15.70 -4.30 -10.36
CA ILE A 113 -14.54 -5.15 -10.11
C ILE A 113 -14.90 -6.60 -10.37
N LYS A 114 -14.19 -7.25 -11.29
CA LYS A 114 -14.24 -8.69 -11.52
C LYS A 114 -13.09 -9.35 -10.76
N PHE A 115 -13.43 -10.27 -9.87
CA PHE A 115 -12.49 -11.14 -9.17
C PHE A 115 -12.41 -12.48 -9.89
N ILE A 116 -11.19 -12.94 -10.14
CA ILE A 116 -10.90 -14.27 -10.66
C ILE A 116 -9.95 -14.95 -9.68
N MET A 117 -10.36 -16.12 -9.18
CA MET A 117 -9.50 -16.97 -8.36
C MET A 117 -9.34 -18.33 -9.02
N GLN A 118 -8.10 -18.78 -9.16
CA GLN A 118 -7.76 -20.09 -9.68
C GLN A 118 -6.90 -20.83 -8.67
N PHE A 119 -7.23 -22.09 -8.43
CA PHE A 119 -6.50 -22.94 -7.50
C PHE A 119 -6.19 -24.28 -8.15
N GLU A 120 -4.92 -24.67 -8.17
CA GLU A 120 -4.55 -26.08 -8.31
C GLU A 120 -4.37 -26.67 -6.91
N THR A 121 -5.06 -27.75 -6.57
CA THR A 121 -4.96 -28.38 -5.24
C THR A 121 -3.86 -29.44 -5.20
N SER A 122 -3.30 -29.66 -4.00
CA SER A 122 -2.30 -30.71 -3.81
C SER A 122 -2.88 -32.11 -3.98
N SER A 123 -4.17 -32.27 -3.65
CA SER A 123 -5.00 -33.45 -3.88
C SER A 123 -6.47 -33.05 -4.06
N PHE A 124 -7.24 -33.85 -4.81
CA PHE A 124 -8.66 -33.60 -5.07
C PHE A 124 -9.51 -33.55 -3.80
N ILE A 125 -9.04 -34.16 -2.69
CA ILE A 125 -9.74 -34.15 -1.40
C ILE A 125 -9.85 -32.75 -0.80
N PHE A 126 -8.97 -31.82 -1.19
CA PHE A 126 -9.00 -30.44 -0.70
C PHE A 126 -9.98 -29.56 -1.48
N ASN A 127 -10.47 -30.01 -2.64
CA ASN A 127 -11.38 -29.22 -3.47
C ASN A 127 -12.64 -28.77 -2.72
N PRO A 128 -13.33 -29.62 -1.93
CA PRO A 128 -14.50 -29.20 -1.15
C PRO A 128 -14.17 -28.13 -0.10
N ILE A 129 -12.99 -28.20 0.52
CA ILE A 129 -12.53 -27.25 1.55
C ILE A 129 -12.28 -25.88 0.90
N ILE A 130 -11.50 -25.83 -0.18
CA ILE A 130 -11.23 -24.58 -0.92
C ILE A 130 -12.53 -23.98 -1.45
N LYS A 131 -13.42 -24.82 -2.00
CA LYS A 131 -14.74 -24.39 -2.45
C LYS A 131 -15.52 -23.75 -1.29
N PHE A 132 -15.60 -24.42 -0.14
CA PHE A 132 -16.30 -23.90 1.02
C PHE A 132 -15.74 -22.54 1.45
N GLU A 133 -14.41 -22.43 1.58
CA GLU A 133 -13.73 -21.20 2.00
C GLU A 133 -14.07 -20.02 1.07
N VAL A 134 -13.94 -20.21 -0.25
CA VAL A 134 -14.21 -19.13 -1.22
C VAL A 134 -15.69 -18.73 -1.20
N TYR A 135 -16.62 -19.69 -1.17
CA TYR A 135 -18.05 -19.42 -1.24
C TYR A 135 -18.65 -18.86 0.05
N LYS A 136 -18.19 -19.35 1.21
CA LYS A 136 -18.78 -19.02 2.50
C LYS A 136 -18.09 -17.86 3.19
N ASN A 137 -16.78 -17.69 2.97
CA ASN A 137 -15.99 -16.67 3.66
C ASN A 137 -15.57 -15.58 2.67
N SER A 138 -14.76 -15.89 1.66
CA SER A 138 -14.14 -14.86 0.80
C SER A 138 -15.18 -14.00 0.06
N ILE A 139 -16.08 -14.60 -0.72
CA ILE A 139 -17.02 -13.85 -1.56
C ILE A 139 -17.95 -12.94 -0.74
N PRO A 140 -18.63 -13.43 0.33
CA PRO A 140 -19.47 -12.56 1.17
C PRO A 140 -18.67 -11.42 1.81
N ASN A 141 -17.46 -11.70 2.30
CA ASN A 141 -16.63 -10.69 2.96
C ASN A 141 -16.12 -9.63 1.99
N PHE A 142 -15.75 -10.00 0.76
CA PHE A 142 -15.43 -9.03 -0.29
C PHE A 142 -16.63 -8.14 -0.61
N ARG A 143 -17.82 -8.73 -0.77
CA ARG A 143 -19.06 -7.95 -1.00
C ARG A 143 -19.32 -6.96 0.12
N GLU A 144 -19.15 -7.36 1.37
CA GLU A 144 -19.38 -6.46 2.49
C GLU A 144 -18.31 -5.36 2.56
N THR A 145 -17.04 -5.71 2.34
CA THR A 145 -15.93 -4.76 2.29
C THR A 145 -16.13 -3.68 1.22
N PHE A 146 -16.54 -4.06 0.01
CA PHE A 146 -16.77 -3.10 -1.07
C PHE A 146 -18.06 -2.27 -0.88
N LYS A 147 -19.09 -2.80 -0.19
CA LYS A 147 -20.21 -1.95 0.27
C LYS A 147 -19.77 -0.91 1.29
N HIS A 148 -18.85 -1.26 2.19
CA HIS A 148 -18.27 -0.29 3.12
C HIS A 148 -17.47 0.77 2.38
N LEU A 149 -16.70 0.38 1.36
CA LEU A 149 -15.99 1.31 0.49
C LEU A 149 -16.94 2.27 -0.23
N GLU A 150 -18.07 1.79 -0.75
CA GLU A 150 -19.06 2.66 -1.38
C GLU A 150 -19.66 3.68 -0.40
N LYS A 151 -20.03 3.23 0.81
CA LYS A 151 -20.53 4.12 1.87
C LYS A 151 -19.47 5.15 2.28
N PHE A 152 -18.22 4.75 2.29
CA PHE A 152 -17.07 5.60 2.58
C PHE A 152 -16.89 6.68 1.50
N ALA A 153 -16.94 6.32 0.22
CA ALA A 153 -16.85 7.26 -0.89
C ALA A 153 -17.95 8.33 -0.85
N LYS A 154 -19.21 7.92 -0.62
CA LYS A 154 -20.36 8.84 -0.46
C LYS A 154 -20.20 9.81 0.72
N ARG A 155 -19.44 9.42 1.75
CA ARG A 155 -19.12 10.30 2.88
C ARG A 155 -18.07 11.34 2.49
N ILE A 156 -17.04 10.96 1.73
CA ILE A 156 -16.03 11.90 1.19
C ILE A 156 -16.73 13.02 0.40
N GLU A 157 -17.65 12.67 -0.48
CA GLU A 157 -18.41 13.64 -1.28
C GLU A 157 -19.25 14.60 -0.42
N SER A 158 -19.80 14.11 0.71
CA SER A 158 -20.76 14.87 1.52
C SER A 158 -20.14 15.67 2.67
N LYS A 159 -19.01 15.23 3.25
CA LYS A 159 -18.23 15.95 4.28
C LYS A 159 -16.76 15.46 4.30
N PRO A 160 -15.78 16.32 4.63
CA PRO A 160 -14.35 15.98 4.63
C PRO A 160 -13.85 15.06 5.77
N LEU A 161 -14.68 14.13 6.27
CA LEU A 161 -14.23 13.04 7.15
C LEU A 161 -14.95 11.75 6.80
N PRO A 162 -14.19 10.80 6.24
CA PRO A 162 -14.20 9.50 6.90
C PRO A 162 -12.79 8.93 7.01
N VAL A 163 -12.50 8.42 8.19
CA VAL A 163 -11.38 7.51 8.44
C VAL A 163 -11.82 6.16 7.88
N PHE A 164 -11.01 5.54 7.02
CA PHE A 164 -11.37 4.23 6.47
C PHE A 164 -11.25 3.19 7.56
N GLY A 165 -12.38 2.77 8.11
CA GLY A 165 -12.45 1.69 9.09
C GLY A 165 -13.70 1.83 9.93
N PHE A 166 -14.67 0.96 9.68
CA PHE A 166 -15.93 0.83 10.42
C PHE A 166 -16.88 2.04 10.45
N VAL A 167 -18.17 1.73 10.36
CA VAL A 167 -19.20 2.63 10.88
C VAL A 167 -19.07 2.54 12.41
N PRO A 168 -18.89 3.65 13.14
CA PRO A 168 -18.83 3.59 14.59
C PRO A 168 -19.99 2.78 15.15
N SER A 169 -19.66 1.83 16.01
CA SER A 169 -20.67 1.19 16.83
C SER A 169 -21.22 2.23 17.80
N SER A 170 -22.48 2.12 18.19
CA SER A 170 -23.09 3.04 19.17
C SER A 170 -22.38 3.05 20.54
N GLY A 171 -21.55 2.04 20.83
CA GLY A 171 -20.67 1.99 22.00
C GLY A 171 -19.45 2.91 21.93
N ASP A 172 -19.14 3.48 20.75
CA ASP A 172 -17.95 4.31 20.55
C ASP A 172 -18.11 5.74 21.07
N ASN A 173 -19.33 6.24 21.28
CA ASN A 173 -19.52 7.64 21.71
C ASN A 173 -18.90 7.93 23.08
N GLN A 174 -19.04 7.00 24.04
CA GLN A 174 -18.43 7.16 25.35
C GLN A 174 -16.90 7.14 25.24
N ARG A 175 -16.34 6.16 24.51
CA ARG A 175 -14.90 6.03 24.31
C ARG A 175 -14.31 7.23 23.55
N ARG A 176 -15.04 7.78 22.58
CA ARG A 176 -14.72 9.03 21.88
C ARG A 176 -14.65 10.20 22.86
N SER A 177 -15.69 10.41 23.68
CA SER A 177 -15.69 11.48 24.69
C SER A 177 -14.56 11.33 25.69
N GLU A 178 -14.26 10.11 26.15
CA GLU A 178 -13.13 9.83 27.03
C GLU A 178 -11.77 10.18 26.38
N LEU A 179 -11.60 9.85 25.09
CA LEU A 179 -10.37 10.16 24.35
C LEU A 179 -10.20 11.66 24.09
N ILE A 180 -11.28 12.35 23.71
CA ILE A 180 -11.31 13.81 23.56
C ILE A 180 -10.94 14.48 24.89
N ASN A 181 -11.51 14.01 26.00
CA ASN A 181 -11.19 14.51 27.33
C ASN A 181 -9.71 14.32 27.70
N LYS A 182 -9.12 13.17 27.36
CA LYS A 182 -7.67 12.95 27.54
C LYS A 182 -6.85 13.96 26.74
N PHE A 183 -7.29 14.33 25.55
CA PHE A 183 -6.61 15.33 24.72
C PHE A 183 -6.83 16.78 25.19
N ASN A 184 -7.64 17.07 26.21
CA ASN A 184 -7.86 18.43 26.68
C ASN A 184 -6.59 19.13 27.18
N ILE A 185 -5.61 18.36 27.65
CA ILE A 185 -4.29 18.87 28.08
C ILE A 185 -3.43 19.33 26.90
N ILE A 186 -3.74 18.88 25.68
CA ILE A 186 -3.03 19.27 24.46
C ILE A 186 -3.58 20.61 23.98
N LYS A 187 -2.72 21.63 23.99
CA LYS A 187 -3.06 22.95 23.47
C LYS A 187 -3.28 22.88 21.95
N THR A 188 -4.51 22.90 21.50
CA THR A 188 -4.91 22.95 20.07
C THR A 188 -6.41 23.29 19.96
N GLU A 189 -6.93 23.52 18.76
CA GLU A 189 -8.37 23.65 18.54
C GLU A 189 -9.15 22.37 18.90
N ASP A 190 -10.38 22.53 19.40
CA ASP A 190 -11.28 21.41 19.74
C ASP A 190 -11.54 20.49 18.54
N SER A 191 -11.68 21.08 17.34
CA SER A 191 -11.91 20.32 16.10
C SER A 191 -10.80 19.31 15.81
N ILE A 192 -9.53 19.66 16.07
CA ILE A 192 -8.39 18.76 15.84
C ILE A 192 -8.42 17.60 16.84
N ARG A 193 -8.72 17.87 18.12
CA ARG A 193 -8.85 16.84 19.15
C ARG A 193 -9.94 15.82 18.81
N GLU A 194 -11.10 16.32 18.40
CA GLU A 194 -12.23 15.49 17.98
C GLU A 194 -11.88 14.62 16.76
N LYS A 195 -11.31 15.24 15.71
CA LYS A 195 -10.95 14.53 14.48
C LYS A 195 -9.88 13.47 14.72
N ILE A 196 -8.86 13.76 15.52
CA ILE A 196 -7.81 12.78 15.84
C ILE A 196 -8.35 11.67 16.75
N ALA A 197 -9.22 11.99 17.71
CA ALA A 197 -9.87 10.95 18.51
C ALA A 197 -10.68 9.98 17.64
N ILE A 198 -11.42 10.51 16.66
CA ILE A 198 -12.14 9.69 15.67
C ILE A 198 -11.15 8.86 14.84
N TYR A 199 -10.06 9.47 14.34
CA TYR A 199 -9.01 8.76 13.62
C TYR A 199 -8.43 7.58 14.40
N ILE A 200 -8.04 7.78 15.66
CA ILE A 200 -7.43 6.72 16.47
C ILE A 200 -8.41 5.58 16.78
N LEU A 201 -9.72 5.85 16.84
CA LEU A 201 -10.72 4.81 17.14
C LEU A 201 -11.20 4.07 15.89
N ASP A 202 -11.33 4.76 14.77
CA ASP A 202 -11.94 4.20 13.56
C ASP A 202 -10.87 3.58 12.62
N THR A 203 -9.60 4.00 12.71
CA THR A 203 -8.53 3.47 11.85
C THR A 203 -8.21 2.00 12.19
N PRO A 204 -8.00 1.12 11.20
CA PRO A 204 -7.51 -0.24 11.41
C PRO A 204 -6.15 -0.26 12.10
N ASP A 205 -5.89 -1.29 12.90
CA ASP A 205 -4.65 -1.38 13.68
C ASP A 205 -3.39 -1.27 12.80
N ASN A 206 -3.35 -1.96 11.67
CA ASN A 206 -2.22 -1.91 10.73
C ASN A 206 -1.85 -0.50 10.25
N ASP A 207 -2.84 0.39 10.15
CA ASP A 207 -2.62 1.77 9.72
C ASP A 207 -2.20 2.68 10.89
N LEU A 208 -2.42 2.25 12.14
CA LEU A 208 -1.97 2.93 13.35
C LEU A 208 -0.55 2.54 13.79
N LEU A 209 0.04 1.50 13.20
CA LEU A 209 1.42 1.07 13.48
C LEU A 209 2.48 2.05 12.97
N LYS A 210 2.14 2.91 12.01
CA LYS A 210 3.01 3.95 11.45
C LYS A 210 2.18 5.14 10.99
N ILE A 211 1.73 5.95 11.95
CA ILE A 211 0.95 7.15 11.67
C ILE A 211 1.84 8.21 11.05
N LYS A 212 1.51 8.59 9.81
CA LYS A 212 2.13 9.72 9.11
C LYS A 212 1.27 10.97 9.30
N PRO A 213 1.72 12.00 10.03
CA PRO A 213 0.87 13.13 10.42
C PRO A 213 0.34 13.93 9.22
N TYR A 214 1.09 14.02 8.12
CA TYR A 214 0.62 14.71 6.91
C TYR A 214 -0.43 13.91 6.14
N ALA A 215 -0.30 12.59 6.07
CA ALA A 215 -1.35 11.72 5.56
C ALA A 215 -2.63 11.82 6.42
N VAL A 216 -2.50 11.86 7.75
CA VAL A 216 -3.64 12.10 8.64
C VAL A 216 -4.28 13.44 8.36
N ALA A 217 -3.48 14.51 8.27
CA ALA A 217 -3.98 15.86 8.00
C ALA A 217 -4.80 15.93 6.71
N HIS A 218 -4.35 15.25 5.64
CA HIS A 218 -5.09 15.14 4.39
C HIS A 218 -6.43 14.41 4.61
N GLN A 219 -6.41 13.25 5.28
CA GLN A 219 -7.62 12.45 5.55
C GLN A 219 -8.67 13.17 6.40
N ILE A 220 -8.24 14.02 7.34
CA ILE A 220 -9.15 14.77 8.21
C ILE A 220 -9.41 16.20 7.71
N CYS A 221 -8.85 16.54 6.54
CA CYS A 221 -8.84 17.86 5.92
C CYS A 221 -8.51 18.99 6.92
N GLU A 222 -7.39 18.84 7.62
CA GLU A 222 -6.83 19.83 8.53
C GLU A 222 -5.48 20.32 8.03
N ASN A 223 -5.02 21.42 8.62
CA ASN A 223 -3.71 21.96 8.30
C ASN A 223 -2.59 20.99 8.75
N LYS A 224 -1.71 20.60 7.82
CA LYS A 224 -0.56 19.70 8.04
C LYS A 224 0.26 20.07 9.28
N ARG A 225 0.55 21.36 9.44
CA ARG A 225 1.37 21.87 10.54
C ARG A 225 0.70 21.67 11.90
N ARG A 226 -0.59 22.00 12.01
CA ARG A 226 -1.34 21.86 13.26
C ARG A 226 -1.47 20.39 13.69
N VAL A 227 -1.68 19.49 12.74
CA VAL A 227 -1.74 18.06 13.02
C VAL A 227 -0.39 17.52 13.50
N LEU A 228 0.71 17.91 12.85
CA LEU A 228 2.06 17.56 13.33
C LEU A 228 2.33 18.09 14.74
N GLU A 229 2.03 19.37 15.00
CA GLU A 229 2.19 19.96 16.35
C GLU A 229 1.35 19.24 17.40
N PHE A 230 0.13 18.81 17.06
CA PHE A 230 -0.68 17.97 17.94
C PHE A 230 0.04 16.67 18.30
N PHE A 231 0.53 15.91 17.30
CA PHE A 231 1.21 14.64 17.56
C PHE A 231 2.48 14.82 18.39
N LEU A 232 3.25 15.89 18.15
CA LEU A 232 4.44 16.22 18.94
C LEU A 232 4.10 16.52 20.41
N ARG A 233 3.10 17.39 20.66
CA ARG A 233 2.65 17.70 22.02
C ARG A 233 2.06 16.46 22.72
N ALA A 234 1.25 15.68 22.00
CA ALA A 234 0.64 14.46 22.53
C ALA A 234 1.67 13.35 22.83
N THR A 235 2.77 13.29 22.07
CA THR A 235 3.91 12.42 22.37
C THR A 235 4.54 12.78 23.71
N LYS A 236 4.65 14.07 24.05
CA LYS A 236 5.20 14.50 25.36
C LYS A 236 4.32 14.15 26.55
N GLU A 237 3.01 14.12 26.36
CA GLU A 237 2.07 13.60 27.36
C GLU A 237 2.06 12.05 27.42
N GLY A 238 2.87 11.41 26.59
CA GLY A 238 3.00 9.96 26.50
C GLY A 238 1.74 9.29 25.95
N PHE A 239 1.04 9.93 25.03
CA PHE A 239 -0.07 9.34 24.28
C PHE A 239 0.40 8.60 23.03
N PHE A 240 1.51 9.05 22.43
CA PHE A 240 2.13 8.45 21.27
C PHE A 240 3.61 8.19 21.53
N ASP A 241 4.14 7.15 20.90
CA ASP A 241 5.57 6.96 20.71
C ASP A 241 5.97 7.55 19.35
N LEU A 242 7.12 8.20 19.32
CA LEU A 242 7.74 8.77 18.13
C LEU A 242 8.78 7.79 17.59
N ASN A 243 8.79 7.58 16.27
CA ASN A 243 9.81 6.78 15.59
C ASN A 243 10.39 7.53 14.39
N TRP A 244 11.67 7.28 14.17
CA TRP A 244 12.42 7.67 13.00
C TRP A 244 12.62 6.48 12.08
N ASP A 245 12.33 6.65 10.80
CA ASP A 245 12.34 5.58 9.80
C ASP A 245 13.25 5.96 8.63
N ILE A 246 14.28 5.15 8.35
CA ILE A 246 15.07 5.28 7.11
C ILE A 246 14.36 4.55 5.98
N LEU A 247 13.88 5.32 5.00
CA LEU A 247 13.11 4.86 3.85
C LEU A 247 13.99 4.45 2.67
N CYS A 248 13.69 3.28 2.11
CA CYS A 248 14.34 2.82 0.87
C CYS A 248 13.93 3.70 -0.33
N PRO A 249 14.88 4.17 -1.16
CA PRO A 249 14.57 5.05 -2.30
C PRO A 249 13.79 4.36 -3.43
N SER A 250 13.67 3.03 -3.42
CA SER A 250 12.91 2.26 -4.41
C SER A 250 11.53 1.88 -3.91
N CYS A 251 11.42 1.14 -2.79
CA CYS A 251 10.12 0.70 -2.28
C CYS A 251 9.47 1.70 -1.32
N ARG A 252 10.19 2.72 -0.83
CA ARG A 252 9.74 3.70 0.17
C ARG A 252 9.26 3.07 1.49
N GLY A 253 9.67 1.82 1.72
CA GLY A 253 9.43 1.11 2.97
C GLY A 253 10.52 1.44 3.98
N PRO A 254 10.18 1.50 5.28
CA PRO A 254 11.15 1.67 6.35
C PRO A 254 12.01 0.40 6.48
N LYS A 255 13.34 0.55 6.56
CA LYS A 255 14.28 -0.58 6.68
C LYS A 255 15.16 -0.51 7.91
N SER A 256 15.34 0.67 8.46
CA SER A 256 15.90 0.89 9.79
C SER A 256 14.99 1.86 10.53
N SER A 257 14.74 1.57 11.81
CA SER A 257 13.85 2.36 12.66
C SER A 257 14.49 2.57 14.02
N SER A 258 14.43 3.79 14.56
CA SER A 258 14.85 4.07 15.93
C SER A 258 13.91 5.06 16.63
N ARG A 259 13.92 5.07 17.96
CA ARG A 259 13.26 6.09 18.78
C ARG A 259 14.06 7.38 18.85
N HIS A 260 15.38 7.29 18.64
CA HIS A 260 16.30 8.42 18.74
C HIS A 260 17.01 8.63 17.42
N LEU A 261 17.08 9.89 16.99
CA LEU A 261 17.65 10.24 15.68
C LEU A 261 19.15 9.91 15.59
N ASN A 262 19.88 10.00 16.71
CA ASN A 262 21.31 9.71 16.82
C ASN A 262 21.66 8.20 16.84
N GLU A 263 20.66 7.33 16.94
CA GLU A 263 20.82 5.87 16.89
C GLU A 263 20.62 5.30 15.48
N LEU A 264 20.32 6.15 14.50
CA LEU A 264 20.16 5.75 13.11
C LEU A 264 21.51 5.38 12.48
N GLU A 265 21.50 4.30 11.70
CA GLU A 265 22.67 3.86 10.94
C GLU A 265 22.88 4.72 9.68
N ASP A 266 24.14 5.02 9.35
CA ASP A 266 24.49 5.78 8.14
C ASP A 266 24.24 4.99 6.85
N SER A 267 24.35 3.65 6.92
CA SER A 267 24.20 2.75 5.77
C SER A 267 23.17 1.68 6.08
N VAL A 268 22.19 1.54 5.19
CA VAL A 268 21.07 0.61 5.35
C VAL A 268 20.96 -0.28 4.11
N HIS A 269 20.74 -1.57 4.35
CA HIS A 269 20.43 -2.53 3.30
C HIS A 269 18.91 -2.78 3.24
N CYS A 270 18.32 -2.69 2.06
CA CYS A 270 16.93 -3.08 1.83
C CYS A 270 16.86 -4.53 1.32
N PRO A 271 16.43 -5.52 2.13
CA PRO A 271 16.30 -6.90 1.68
C PRO A 271 15.27 -7.07 0.55
N THR A 272 14.24 -6.23 0.49
CA THR A 272 13.19 -6.28 -0.55
C THR A 272 13.68 -5.86 -1.92
N CYS A 273 14.41 -4.74 -1.96
CA CYS A 273 14.94 -4.19 -3.20
C CYS A 273 16.31 -4.77 -3.53
N ASN A 274 16.96 -5.40 -2.56
CA ASN A 274 18.35 -5.86 -2.62
C ASN A 274 19.29 -4.73 -3.05
N ILE A 275 19.24 -3.61 -2.33
CA ILE A 275 20.08 -2.43 -2.57
C ILE A 275 20.61 -1.89 -1.24
N ASP A 276 21.82 -1.36 -1.29
CA ASP A 276 22.42 -0.56 -0.22
C ASP A 276 22.21 0.92 -0.52
N TYR A 277 21.94 1.70 0.52
CA TYR A 277 21.78 3.15 0.41
C TYR A 277 22.15 3.82 1.73
N SER A 278 22.54 5.08 1.66
CA SER A 278 22.79 5.90 2.84
C SER A 278 21.50 6.57 3.31
N GLY A 279 21.38 6.74 4.62
CA GLY A 279 20.37 7.61 5.22
C GLY A 279 20.74 9.08 4.98
N GLU A 280 20.54 9.60 3.77
CA GLU A 280 20.57 11.06 3.56
C GLU A 280 19.48 11.69 4.44
N PHE A 281 19.89 12.30 5.56
CA PHE A 281 19.03 12.84 6.62
C PHE A 281 17.93 13.78 6.13
N ASP A 282 18.21 14.50 5.04
CA ASP A 282 17.33 15.50 4.43
C ASP A 282 16.22 14.90 3.57
N LYS A 283 16.42 13.67 3.06
CA LYS A 283 15.50 13.05 2.10
C LYS A 283 14.91 11.73 2.55
N SER A 284 15.65 10.89 3.28
CA SER A 284 15.28 9.49 3.49
C SER A 284 14.81 9.18 4.92
N VAL A 285 14.86 10.14 5.84
CA VAL A 285 14.46 9.93 7.24
C VAL A 285 13.08 10.51 7.50
N GLU A 286 12.10 9.64 7.77
CA GLU A 286 10.71 9.98 8.04
C GLU A 286 10.40 9.90 9.55
N LEU A 287 9.60 10.86 10.02
CA LEU A 287 8.99 10.85 11.34
C LEU A 287 7.62 10.17 11.32
N THR A 288 7.42 9.16 12.16
CA THR A 288 6.12 8.50 12.35
C THR A 288 5.73 8.42 13.83
N PHE A 289 4.43 8.20 14.08
CA PHE A 289 3.89 8.05 15.43
C PHE A 289 3.15 6.72 15.58
N VAL A 290 3.11 6.20 16.80
CA VAL A 290 2.33 5.00 17.16
C VAL A 290 1.57 5.28 18.45
N PRO A 291 0.27 4.99 18.54
CA PRO A 291 -0.47 5.22 19.78
C PRO A 291 0.00 4.27 20.87
N THR A 292 0.17 4.80 22.07
CA THR A 292 0.44 3.98 23.27
C THR A 292 -0.83 3.27 23.73
N GLU A 293 -0.68 2.27 24.60
CA GLU A 293 -1.81 1.57 25.21
C GLU A 293 -2.74 2.49 26.04
N LYS A 294 -2.29 3.71 26.40
CA LYS A 294 -3.16 4.72 27.03
C LYS A 294 -4.31 5.16 26.13
N LEU A 295 -4.14 5.08 24.81
CA LEU A 295 -5.16 5.41 23.82
C LEU A 295 -5.85 4.14 23.31
N ARG A 296 -5.06 3.20 22.78
CA ARG A 296 -5.54 1.98 22.12
C ARG A 296 -4.39 1.00 22.01
N LYS A 297 -4.65 -0.27 22.36
CA LYS A 297 -3.75 -1.36 22.01
C LYS A 297 -3.90 -1.62 20.50
N VAL A 298 -2.80 -1.58 19.77
CA VAL A 298 -2.75 -1.78 18.31
C VAL A 298 -1.98 -3.06 18.04
N GLU A 299 -2.61 -4.00 17.34
CA GLU A 299 -1.99 -5.26 16.94
C GLU A 299 -1.75 -5.30 15.43
N GLY A 300 -0.54 -5.70 15.04
CA GLY A 300 -0.11 -5.69 13.66
C GLY A 300 0.04 -7.05 13.02
N GLY A 301 0.02 -7.06 11.69
CA GLY A 301 0.44 -8.22 10.93
C GLY A 301 0.50 -7.95 9.43
N ILE A 302 1.25 -8.77 8.71
CA ILE A 302 1.36 -8.65 7.26
C ILE A 302 0.36 -9.62 6.61
N TYR A 303 -0.72 -9.09 6.07
CA TYR A 303 -1.72 -9.87 5.34
C TYR A 303 -1.36 -9.98 3.85
N CYS A 304 -0.68 -8.97 3.32
CA CYS A 304 -0.08 -8.96 2.00
C CYS A 304 1.17 -8.06 1.99
N PHE A 305 2.27 -8.57 1.42
CA PHE A 305 3.54 -7.84 1.36
C PHE A 305 3.71 -7.08 0.03
N GLY A 306 3.33 -7.66 -1.11
CA GLY A 306 3.71 -7.16 -2.43
C GLY A 306 2.70 -6.28 -3.18
N GLY A 307 1.49 -6.05 -2.64
CA GLY A 307 0.42 -5.36 -3.38
C GLY A 307 0.59 -3.83 -3.49
N PRO A 308 -0.19 -3.17 -4.37
CA PRO A 308 -0.01 -1.75 -4.71
C PRO A 308 -0.20 -0.80 -3.53
N GLY A 309 -1.03 -1.16 -2.54
CA GLY A 309 -1.21 -0.38 -1.31
C GLY A 309 0.04 -0.26 -0.42
N ARG A 310 1.08 -1.07 -0.67
CA ARG A 310 2.40 -0.96 0.01
C ARG A 310 3.36 -0.02 -0.72
N THR A 311 3.17 0.16 -2.02
CA THR A 311 4.00 1.00 -2.88
C THR A 311 3.14 1.86 -3.81
N PRO A 312 2.30 2.76 -3.26
CA PRO A 312 1.29 3.50 -4.04
C PRO A 312 1.89 4.46 -5.08
N HIS A 313 3.18 4.73 -4.98
CA HIS A 313 3.90 5.54 -5.97
C HIS A 313 4.20 4.82 -7.28
N ILE A 314 4.20 3.49 -7.27
CA ILE A 314 4.36 2.67 -8.46
C ILE A 314 2.98 2.55 -9.11
N ARG A 315 2.81 3.14 -10.27
CA ARG A 315 1.54 3.22 -11.02
C ARG A 315 1.32 2.00 -11.90
N VAL A 316 2.42 1.43 -12.39
CA VAL A 316 2.44 0.19 -13.15
C VAL A 316 3.57 -0.68 -12.65
N GLN A 317 3.29 -1.96 -12.44
CA GLN A 317 4.29 -2.99 -12.20
C GLN A 317 3.93 -4.21 -13.03
N TRP A 318 4.85 -4.66 -13.89
CA TRP A 318 4.59 -5.75 -14.82
C TRP A 318 5.79 -6.69 -14.91
N ARG A 319 5.52 -8.00 -14.93
CA ARG A 319 6.57 -9.01 -15.17
C ARG A 319 6.70 -9.24 -16.66
N VAL A 320 7.94 -9.27 -17.15
CA VAL A 320 8.24 -9.60 -18.53
C VAL A 320 9.12 -10.83 -18.53
N LYS A 321 8.61 -11.92 -19.11
CA LYS A 321 9.34 -13.20 -19.20
C LYS A 321 10.68 -13.01 -19.92
N GLY A 322 11.62 -13.91 -19.68
CA GLY A 322 12.86 -13.96 -20.46
C GLY A 322 12.57 -14.08 -21.95
N LYS A 323 13.29 -13.30 -22.76
CA LYS A 323 13.06 -13.14 -24.22
C LYS A 323 11.63 -12.72 -24.58
N GLY A 324 10.92 -12.10 -23.63
CA GLY A 324 9.52 -11.71 -23.75
C GLY A 324 9.36 -10.24 -24.13
N ASN A 325 8.14 -9.92 -24.59
CA ASN A 325 7.68 -8.57 -24.84
C ASN A 325 6.27 -8.42 -24.28
N GLU A 326 6.01 -7.31 -23.60
CA GLU A 326 4.71 -6.98 -23.03
C GLU A 326 4.32 -5.56 -23.40
N LYS A 327 3.01 -5.31 -23.50
CA LYS A 327 2.46 -3.99 -23.81
C LYS A 327 1.46 -3.57 -22.75
N VAL A 328 1.62 -2.37 -22.20
CA VAL A 328 0.70 -1.80 -21.22
C VAL A 328 0.29 -0.39 -21.61
N LYS A 329 -1.00 -0.06 -21.46
CA LYS A 329 -1.53 1.28 -21.74
C LYS A 329 -1.86 2.01 -20.46
N TYR A 330 -1.15 3.09 -20.20
CA TYR A 330 -1.30 3.88 -18.98
C TYR A 330 -1.54 5.35 -19.31
N PHE A 331 -2.50 5.97 -18.62
CA PHE A 331 -2.80 7.39 -18.74
C PHE A 331 -1.86 8.19 -17.84
N VAL A 332 -0.90 8.86 -18.44
CA VAL A 332 0.09 9.67 -17.73
C VAL A 332 -0.51 11.05 -17.45
N GLN A 333 -0.59 11.40 -16.17
CA GLN A 333 -1.02 12.72 -15.72
C GLN A 333 0.17 13.67 -15.62
N LYS A 334 -0.10 14.97 -15.39
CA LYS A 334 0.96 15.95 -15.15
C LYS A 334 1.84 15.52 -13.97
N GLY A 335 3.14 15.49 -14.18
CA GLY A 335 4.10 15.13 -13.14
C GLY A 335 5.40 14.56 -13.67
N THR A 336 6.22 14.08 -12.75
CA THR A 336 7.48 13.40 -13.05
C THR A 336 7.35 11.91 -12.73
N TYR A 337 7.84 11.09 -13.65
CA TYR A 337 7.83 9.64 -13.56
C TYR A 337 9.19 9.07 -13.93
N ARG A 338 9.42 7.82 -13.57
CA ARG A 338 10.50 7.02 -14.16
C ARG A 338 10.04 5.61 -14.48
N ILE A 339 10.56 5.05 -15.57
CA ILE A 339 10.49 3.63 -15.88
C ILE A 339 11.78 3.01 -15.38
N PHE A 340 11.71 1.95 -14.58
CA PHE A 340 12.89 1.26 -14.10
C PHE A 340 12.64 -0.22 -13.79
N SER A 341 13.73 -0.98 -13.73
CA SER A 341 13.74 -2.35 -13.24
C SER A 341 14.94 -2.54 -12.32
N LEU A 342 14.72 -3.12 -11.14
CA LEU A 342 15.83 -3.46 -10.22
C LEU A 342 16.77 -4.48 -10.86
N GLN A 343 16.24 -5.34 -11.76
CA GLN A 343 17.00 -6.36 -12.48
C GLN A 343 17.84 -5.82 -13.63
N LYS A 344 17.43 -4.70 -14.23
CA LYS A 344 18.09 -4.11 -15.42
C LYS A 344 18.96 -2.89 -15.10
N LYS A 345 18.66 -2.19 -13.99
CA LYS A 345 19.31 -0.93 -13.56
C LYS A 345 19.21 0.25 -14.54
N GLU A 346 18.53 0.07 -15.67
CA GLU A 346 18.21 1.14 -16.61
C GLU A 346 17.00 1.95 -16.12
N ILE A 347 17.13 3.27 -16.21
CA ILE A 347 16.13 4.25 -15.78
C ILE A 347 15.84 5.20 -16.94
N ILE A 348 14.57 5.31 -17.30
CA ILE A 348 14.08 6.33 -18.24
C ILE A 348 13.23 7.31 -17.44
N ASN A 349 13.59 8.58 -17.43
CA ASN A 349 12.78 9.61 -16.78
C ASN A 349 11.71 10.13 -17.75
N ILE A 350 10.54 10.49 -17.21
CA ILE A 350 9.45 11.07 -17.97
C ILE A 350 8.98 12.34 -17.28
N GLU A 351 9.00 13.45 -18.00
CA GLU A 351 8.37 14.70 -17.60
C GLU A 351 7.07 14.87 -18.41
N CYS A 352 5.95 14.90 -17.70
CA CYS A 352 4.64 15.03 -18.31
C CYS A 352 4.00 16.38 -17.98
N ASP A 353 3.69 17.16 -19.01
CA ASP A 353 2.98 18.44 -18.91
C ASP A 353 2.09 18.64 -20.15
N PRO A 354 0.86 19.16 -20.03
CA PRO A 354 -0.03 19.37 -21.18
C PRO A 354 0.55 20.22 -22.32
N ASN A 355 1.58 21.02 -22.06
CA ASN A 355 2.24 21.86 -23.06
C ASN A 355 3.37 21.15 -23.84
N PHE A 356 3.72 19.91 -23.47
CA PHE A 356 4.71 19.11 -24.19
C PHE A 356 4.10 18.40 -25.41
N PRO A 357 4.94 17.85 -26.31
CA PRO A 357 4.45 17.12 -27.49
C PRO A 357 3.70 15.84 -27.13
N GLU A 358 2.70 15.48 -27.94
CA GLU A 358 2.06 14.17 -27.81
C GLU A 358 3.05 13.03 -28.11
N VAL A 359 3.08 12.04 -27.22
CA VAL A 359 3.83 10.80 -27.39
C VAL A 359 2.84 9.65 -27.29
N LYS A 360 2.79 8.78 -28.30
CA LYS A 360 1.84 7.65 -28.33
C LYS A 360 2.44 6.37 -27.74
N GLU A 361 3.75 6.24 -27.81
CA GLU A 361 4.45 5.00 -27.54
C GLU A 361 5.81 5.29 -26.88
N ILE A 362 6.15 4.53 -25.85
CA ILE A 362 7.46 4.57 -25.18
C ILE A 362 7.97 3.13 -25.05
N ASN A 363 9.19 2.89 -25.53
CA ASN A 363 9.85 1.60 -25.37
C ASN A 363 10.71 1.59 -24.10
N TYR A 364 10.83 0.42 -23.48
CA TYR A 364 11.81 0.09 -22.45
C TYR A 364 12.46 -1.25 -22.83
N PRO A 365 13.78 -1.34 -23.04
CA PRO A 365 14.77 -0.27 -22.86
C PRO A 365 14.66 0.86 -23.90
N ASN A 366 15.31 1.99 -23.65
CA ASN A 366 15.36 3.14 -24.55
C ASN A 366 16.74 3.82 -24.51
N THR A 367 17.13 4.45 -25.62
CA THR A 367 18.35 5.25 -25.70
C THR A 367 18.23 6.63 -25.07
N GLU A 368 17.00 7.13 -24.88
CA GLU A 368 16.75 8.43 -24.24
C GLU A 368 16.60 8.29 -22.72
N ASP A 369 17.40 9.05 -21.96
CA ASP A 369 17.32 9.08 -20.49
C ASP A 369 16.15 9.94 -19.96
N LEU A 370 15.59 10.81 -20.80
CA LEU A 370 14.49 11.71 -20.48
C LEU A 370 13.55 11.92 -21.67
N ILE A 371 12.28 11.58 -21.47
CA ILE A 371 11.21 11.79 -22.44
C ILE A 371 10.27 12.88 -21.91
N ARG A 372 9.95 13.87 -22.75
CA ARG A 372 8.94 14.90 -22.45
C ARG A 372 7.67 14.64 -23.24
N CYS A 373 6.54 14.48 -22.56
CA CYS A 373 5.28 14.14 -23.22
C CYS A 373 4.09 14.94 -22.67
N ALA A 374 3.09 15.16 -23.53
CA ALA A 374 1.77 15.64 -23.11
C ALA A 374 1.11 14.64 -22.15
N THR A 375 0.13 15.11 -21.37
CA THR A 375 -0.76 14.23 -20.61
C THR A 375 -1.61 13.40 -21.57
N GLY A 376 -1.77 12.11 -21.32
CA GLY A 376 -2.56 11.24 -22.21
C GLY A 376 -2.30 9.76 -22.00
N GLU A 377 -3.03 8.93 -22.73
CA GLU A 377 -2.76 7.48 -22.77
C GLU A 377 -1.53 7.21 -23.64
N ILE A 378 -0.54 6.55 -23.05
CA ILE A 378 0.69 6.11 -23.72
C ILE A 378 0.72 4.58 -23.70
N GLU A 379 1.08 3.97 -24.83
CA GLU A 379 1.42 2.56 -24.90
C GLU A 379 2.90 2.37 -24.53
N PHE A 380 3.16 1.67 -23.44
CA PHE A 380 4.51 1.30 -23.02
C PHE A 380 4.81 -0.10 -23.51
N ASN A 381 5.87 -0.26 -24.28
CA ASN A 381 6.36 -1.57 -24.70
C ASN A 381 7.57 -1.95 -23.87
N PHE A 382 7.45 -3.08 -23.20
CA PHE A 382 8.49 -3.61 -22.35
C PHE A 382 9.12 -4.81 -23.03
N GLU A 383 10.38 -4.67 -23.43
CA GLU A 383 11.19 -5.75 -23.98
C GLU A 383 12.15 -6.27 -22.91
N ASN A 384 12.21 -7.59 -22.80
CA ASN A 384 13.21 -8.27 -21.97
C ASN A 384 14.10 -9.15 -22.83
N SER A 385 15.29 -8.66 -23.14
CA SER A 385 16.32 -9.38 -23.88
C SER A 385 17.10 -10.42 -23.05
N ASP A 386 16.91 -10.49 -21.73
CA ASP A 386 17.58 -11.50 -20.89
C ASP A 386 16.86 -12.86 -20.96
N GLU A 387 17.55 -13.92 -20.54
CA GLU A 387 16.95 -15.27 -20.43
C GLU A 387 15.96 -15.41 -19.28
N GLU A 388 16.08 -14.58 -18.24
CA GLU A 388 15.26 -14.64 -17.04
C GLU A 388 14.21 -13.53 -17.03
N GLU A 389 13.11 -13.76 -16.30
CA GLU A 389 12.07 -12.77 -16.07
C GLU A 389 12.62 -11.51 -15.37
N CYS A 390 12.14 -10.34 -15.78
CA CYS A 390 12.38 -9.07 -15.10
C CYS A 390 11.06 -8.42 -14.66
N LEU A 391 11.16 -7.51 -13.69
CA LEU A 391 10.04 -6.71 -13.20
C LEU A 391 10.27 -5.26 -13.64
N ILE A 392 9.36 -4.73 -14.44
CA ILE A 392 9.41 -3.34 -14.93
C ILE A 392 8.34 -2.54 -14.23
N ARG A 393 8.71 -1.32 -13.82
CA ARG A 393 7.86 -0.41 -13.04
C ARG A 393 7.80 0.95 -13.70
N ILE A 394 6.63 1.56 -13.67
CA ILE A 394 6.44 3.00 -13.90
C ILE A 394 6.06 3.61 -12.56
N GLU A 395 6.90 4.49 -12.03
CA GLU A 395 6.64 5.15 -10.75
C GLU A 395 6.59 6.66 -10.87
N ARG A 396 5.77 7.29 -10.04
CA ARG A 396 5.74 8.75 -9.87
C ARG A 396 6.85 9.15 -8.90
N THR A 397 7.68 10.11 -9.29
CA THR A 397 8.88 10.49 -8.51
C THR A 397 8.62 11.58 -7.47
N THR A 398 7.49 12.30 -7.52
CA THR A 398 7.07 13.20 -6.44
C THR A 398 6.51 12.41 -5.26
N TRP A 399 7.10 12.61 -4.06
CA TRP A 399 6.81 11.78 -2.89
C TRP A 399 6.84 12.48 -1.53
N MET A 400 7.37 13.70 -1.48
CA MET A 400 7.56 14.46 -0.25
C MET A 400 6.26 15.06 0.31
N ASP A 401 5.11 14.87 -0.35
CA ASP A 401 3.87 15.56 0.04
C ASP A 401 3.28 15.03 1.35
N ASP A 402 3.46 13.74 1.69
CA ASP A 402 2.76 13.10 2.84
C ASP A 402 3.69 12.62 3.97
N ILE A 403 4.98 12.89 3.86
CA ILE A 403 5.97 12.52 4.87
C ILE A 403 6.39 13.76 5.66
N VAL A 404 6.85 13.56 6.89
CA VAL A 404 7.57 14.59 7.64
C VAL A 404 9.03 14.16 7.70
N THR A 405 9.93 14.93 7.08
CA THR A 405 11.36 14.60 7.10
C THR A 405 12.02 15.07 8.39
N ALA A 406 13.13 14.42 8.76
CA ALA A 406 13.95 14.88 9.88
C ALA A 406 14.42 16.32 9.69
N TYR A 407 14.82 16.71 8.47
CA TYR A 407 15.19 18.10 8.15
C TYR A 407 14.06 19.09 8.43
N GLU A 408 12.84 18.78 7.99
CA GLU A 408 11.70 19.66 8.20
C GLU A 408 11.36 19.82 9.68
N VAL A 409 11.27 18.70 10.42
CA VAL A 409 10.80 18.75 11.81
C VAL A 409 11.86 19.32 12.76
N THR A 410 13.14 19.02 12.56
CA THR A 410 14.24 19.56 13.40
C THR A 410 14.46 21.06 13.19
N ALA A 411 13.96 21.64 12.08
CA ALA A 411 13.92 23.08 11.86
C ALA A 411 12.80 23.78 12.66
N MET A 412 11.88 23.03 13.27
CA MET A 412 10.74 23.58 14.02
C MET A 412 11.13 24.00 15.44
N GLN A 413 10.79 25.23 15.84
CA GLN A 413 10.99 25.67 17.23
C GLN A 413 10.26 24.76 18.22
N GLU A 414 9.00 24.40 17.93
CA GLU A 414 8.21 23.48 18.76
C GLU A 414 8.92 22.13 18.98
N PHE A 415 9.53 21.58 17.92
CA PHE A 415 10.26 20.32 18.02
C PHE A 415 11.50 20.47 18.90
N ARG A 416 12.26 21.57 18.73
CA ARG A 416 13.45 21.86 19.55
C ARG A 416 13.12 22.05 21.02
N ASP A 417 12.00 22.71 21.32
CA ASP A 417 11.56 22.97 22.69
C ASP A 417 11.12 21.67 23.39
N LEU A 418 10.41 20.81 22.66
CA LEU A 418 9.91 19.55 23.20
C LEU A 418 11.02 18.48 23.21
N PHE A 419 11.73 18.29 22.11
CA PHE A 419 12.65 17.18 21.85
C PHE A 419 14.09 17.66 21.68
N SER A 420 14.58 18.45 22.64
CA SER A 420 15.95 19.02 22.58
C SER A 420 17.08 17.98 22.50
N SER A 421 16.84 16.74 22.91
CA SER A 421 17.78 15.62 22.78
C SER A 421 17.83 15.01 21.37
N GLU A 422 16.91 15.38 20.48
CA GLU A 422 16.74 14.84 19.12
C GLU A 422 17.26 15.80 18.02
N VAL A 423 17.94 16.90 18.39
CA VAL A 423 18.38 17.97 17.49
C VAL A 423 19.87 18.16 17.51
#